data_AF-A0A519UQ03-F1
#
_entry.id   AF-A0A519UQ03-F1
#
_cell.length_a   1.000
_cell.length_b   1.000
_cell.length_c   1.000
_cell.angle_alpha   90.00
_cell.angle_beta   90.00
_cell.angle_gamma   90.00
#
_symmetry.space_group_name_H-M   'P 1'
#
loop_
_entity.id
_entity.type
_entity.pdbx_description
1 polymer ?
#
loop_
_entity_poly.entity_id
_entity_poly.type
_entity_poly.pdbx_seq_one_letter_code
_entity_poly.pdbx_strand_id
1 'polypeptide(L)'
;SPIKAAFANLPKSMAEASYVMGKSKMQTFFKVLLPNIKASIFTAVVLAFAHTLGEFGVVLMIGGNIPGETKVASIAIYDAVETMDYAAANSYALILFAITFIIVIGVFIINKNAVRSPFE
;
A
#
# COMPACT_ATOMS: atom_id res chain seq x y z
N SER A 1 -11.37 2.52 0.42
CA SER A 1 -10.07 1.93 0.82
C SER A 1 -10.23 0.43 1.03
N PRO A 2 -9.19 -0.38 0.77
CA PRO A 2 -9.24 -1.84 0.92
C PRO A 2 -9.70 -2.29 2.32
N ILE A 3 -9.33 -1.54 3.37
CA ILE A 3 -9.73 -1.81 4.76
C ILE A 3 -11.25 -1.69 4.96
N LYS A 4 -11.87 -0.63 4.43
CA LYS A 4 -13.33 -0.43 4.54
C LYS A 4 -14.11 -1.55 3.85
N ALA A 5 -13.66 -1.95 2.66
CA ALA A 5 -14.26 -3.05 1.92
C ALA A 5 -14.12 -4.39 2.67
N ALA A 6 -12.95 -4.64 3.27
CA ALA A 6 -12.70 -5.85 4.05
C ALA A 6 -13.64 -5.97 5.26
N PHE A 7 -13.82 -4.90 6.03
CA PHE A 7 -14.78 -4.90 7.14
C PHE A 7 -16.23 -5.06 6.68
N ALA A 8 -16.61 -4.48 5.54
CA ALA A 8 -17.95 -4.63 4.99
C ALA A 8 -18.25 -6.06 4.50
N ASN A 9 -17.24 -6.79 4.05
CA ASN A 9 -17.35 -8.17 3.57
C ASN A 9 -17.29 -9.22 4.69
N LEU A 10 -16.90 -8.85 5.92
CA LEU A 10 -16.90 -9.79 7.04
C LEU A 10 -18.33 -10.17 7.44
N PRO A 11 -18.62 -11.46 7.66
CA PRO A 11 -19.90 -11.89 8.22
C PRO A 11 -20.15 -11.26 9.58
N LYS A 12 -21.32 -10.63 9.78
CA LYS A 12 -21.72 -10.06 11.07
C LYS A 12 -21.75 -11.11 12.19
N SER A 13 -22.04 -12.37 11.82
CA SER A 13 -22.03 -13.53 12.72
C SER A 13 -20.70 -13.72 13.45
N MET A 14 -19.56 -13.33 12.87
CA MET A 14 -18.26 -13.41 13.55
C MET A 14 -18.19 -12.50 14.78
N ALA A 15 -18.72 -11.27 14.67
CA ALA A 15 -18.76 -10.34 15.80
C ALA A 15 -19.79 -10.79 16.83
N GLU A 16 -20.98 -11.23 16.38
CA GLU A 16 -22.06 -11.71 17.23
C GLU A 16 -21.66 -12.93 18.05
N ALA A 17 -20.98 -13.91 17.45
CA ALA A 17 -20.47 -15.08 18.17
C ALA A 17 -19.49 -14.71 19.29
N SER A 18 -18.61 -13.73 19.04
CA SER A 18 -17.70 -13.19 20.06
C SER A 18 -18.47 -12.55 21.23
N TYR A 19 -19.56 -11.83 20.93
CA TYR A 19 -20.41 -11.23 21.96
C TYR A 19 -21.20 -12.26 22.76
N VAL A 20 -21.71 -13.34 22.13
CA VAL A 20 -22.37 -14.45 22.83
C VAL A 20 -21.42 -15.13 23.81
N MET A 21 -20.13 -15.22 23.48
CA MET A 21 -19.07 -15.70 24.39
C MET A 21 -18.65 -14.68 25.48
N GLY A 22 -19.41 -13.61 25.66
CA GLY A 22 -19.18 -12.61 26.71
C GLY A 22 -17.97 -11.71 26.48
N LYS A 23 -17.43 -11.61 25.25
CA LYS A 23 -16.28 -10.75 24.96
C LYS A 23 -16.70 -9.31 24.74
N SER A 24 -15.87 -8.37 25.20
CA SER A 24 -16.12 -6.94 25.02
C SER A 24 -15.83 -6.50 23.57
N LYS A 25 -16.38 -5.35 23.15
CA LYS A 25 -16.16 -4.77 21.81
C LYS A 25 -14.67 -4.65 21.44
N MET A 26 -13.84 -4.24 22.39
CA MET A 26 -12.38 -4.13 22.17
C MET A 26 -11.73 -5.51 21.97
N GLN A 27 -12.12 -6.51 22.76
CA GLN A 27 -11.61 -7.87 22.56
C GLN A 27 -12.04 -8.45 21.21
N THR A 28 -13.31 -8.27 20.82
CA THR A 28 -13.82 -8.70 19.51
C THR A 28 -13.07 -8.01 18.37
N PHE A 29 -12.80 -6.71 18.48
CA PHE A 29 -12.05 -5.97 17.46
C PHE A 29 -10.63 -6.52 17.28
N PHE A 30 -9.82 -6.57 18.34
CA PHE A 30 -8.41 -6.95 18.23
C PHE A 30 -8.18 -8.46 18.01
N LYS A 31 -9.06 -9.32 18.54
CA LYS A 31 -8.86 -10.78 18.49
C LYS A 31 -9.66 -11.48 17.40
N VAL A 32 -10.74 -10.87 16.90
CA VAL A 32 -11.61 -11.48 15.88
C VAL A 32 -11.58 -10.68 14.59
N LEU A 33 -11.98 -9.41 14.61
CA LEU A 33 -12.15 -8.66 13.36
C LEU A 33 -10.82 -8.29 12.70
N LEU A 34 -9.87 -7.75 13.47
CA LEU A 34 -8.59 -7.26 12.96
C LEU A 34 -7.72 -8.38 12.34
N PRO A 35 -7.57 -9.57 12.97
CA PRO A 35 -6.79 -10.66 12.38
C PRO A 35 -7.42 -11.21 11.08
N ASN A 36 -8.75 -11.17 10.96
CA ASN A 36 -9.45 -11.66 9.77
C ASN A 36 -9.27 -10.74 8.55
N ILE A 37 -8.95 -9.45 8.73
CA ILE A 37 -8.68 -8.52 7.63
C ILE A 37 -7.19 -8.28 7.36
N LYS A 38 -6.29 -9.09 7.94
CA LYS A 38 -4.83 -8.89 7.86
C LYS A 38 -4.30 -8.75 6.42
N ALA A 39 -4.85 -9.53 5.48
CA ALA A 39 -4.48 -9.48 4.06
C ALA A 39 -4.86 -8.12 3.41
N SER A 40 -6.03 -7.60 3.77
CA SER A 40 -6.51 -6.29 3.29
C SER A 40 -5.74 -5.14 3.91
N ILE A 41 -5.31 -5.25 5.18
CA ILE A 41 -4.40 -4.29 5.82
C ILE A 41 -3.07 -4.25 5.06
N PHE A 42 -2.47 -5.41 4.80
CA PHE A 42 -1.23 -5.49 4.04
C PHE A 42 -1.37 -4.86 2.64
N THR A 43 -2.46 -5.17 1.94
CA THR A 43 -2.75 -4.57 0.63
C THR A 43 -2.88 -3.04 0.73
N ALA A 44 -3.57 -2.53 1.75
CA ALA A 44 -3.73 -1.10 1.95
C ALA A 44 -2.38 -0.41 2.26
N VAL A 45 -1.52 -1.02 3.08
CA VAL A 45 -0.18 -0.50 3.39
C VAL A 45 0.67 -0.40 2.13
N VAL A 46 0.71 -1.45 1.32
CA VAL A 46 1.53 -1.45 0.10
C VAL A 46 0.99 -0.47 -0.94
N LEU A 47 -0.33 -0.38 -1.10
CA LEU A 47 -0.91 0.62 -2.02
C LEU A 47 -0.66 2.05 -1.54
N ALA A 48 -0.72 2.30 -0.22
CA ALA A 48 -0.37 3.60 0.35
C ALA A 48 1.12 3.92 0.11
N PHE A 49 2.02 2.94 0.30
CA PHE A 49 3.43 3.09 0.01
C PHE A 49 3.70 3.40 -1.48
N ALA A 50 3.09 2.64 -2.38
CA ALA A 50 3.19 2.87 -3.83
C ALA A 50 2.67 4.27 -4.21
N HIS A 51 1.60 4.73 -3.57
CA HIS A 51 1.09 6.10 -3.77
C HIS A 51 2.12 7.15 -3.31
N THR A 52 2.73 6.97 -2.13
CA THR A 52 3.77 7.90 -1.64
C THR A 52 5.02 7.94 -2.50
N LEU A 53 5.37 6.84 -3.19
CA LEU A 53 6.49 6.82 -4.15
C LEU A 53 6.21 7.71 -5.37
N GLY A 54 4.95 7.84 -5.76
CA GLY A 54 4.51 8.71 -6.85
C GLY A 54 4.36 10.18 -6.43
N GLU A 55 4.48 10.50 -5.14
CA GLU A 55 4.41 11.87 -4.67
C GLU A 55 5.66 12.64 -5.08
N PHE A 56 5.44 13.73 -5.80
CA PHE A 56 6.49 14.62 -6.28
C PHE A 56 6.32 16.03 -5.70
N GLY A 57 5.13 16.63 -5.86
CA GLY A 57 4.90 18.03 -5.53
C GLY A 57 5.16 18.37 -4.07
N VAL A 58 4.63 17.56 -3.14
CA VAL A 58 4.79 17.80 -1.70
C VAL A 58 6.26 17.66 -1.28
N VAL A 59 6.99 16.70 -1.83
CA VAL A 59 8.40 16.45 -1.47
C VAL A 59 9.30 17.57 -2.00
N LEU A 60 9.00 18.09 -3.18
CA LEU A 60 9.70 19.26 -3.73
C LEU A 60 9.46 20.51 -2.87
N MET A 61 8.21 20.76 -2.44
CA MET A 61 7.85 21.93 -1.64
C MET A 61 8.49 21.95 -0.24
N ILE A 62 8.70 20.77 0.37
CA ILE A 62 9.26 20.65 1.72
C ILE A 62 10.81 20.60 1.71
N GLY A 63 11.44 20.47 0.55
CA GLY A 63 12.90 20.58 0.41
C GLY A 63 13.66 19.26 0.44
N GLY A 64 13.13 18.21 -0.20
CA GLY A 64 13.80 16.91 -0.35
C GLY A 64 14.88 16.83 -1.43
N ASN A 65 15.59 17.92 -1.77
CA ASN A 65 16.59 17.95 -2.86
C ASN A 65 18.03 18.21 -2.39
N ILE A 66 18.47 17.61 -1.29
CA ILE A 66 19.89 17.63 -0.91
C ILE A 66 20.59 16.47 -1.64
N PRO A 67 21.54 16.74 -2.56
CA PRO A 67 22.23 15.70 -3.30
C PRO A 67 22.95 14.73 -2.37
N GLY A 68 22.72 13.43 -2.54
CA GLY A 68 23.38 12.39 -1.75
C GLY A 68 22.79 12.13 -0.35
N GLU A 69 21.86 12.96 0.12
CA GLU A 69 21.24 12.79 1.45
C GLU A 69 19.73 12.55 1.38
N THR A 70 18.97 13.46 0.77
CA THR A 70 17.49 13.45 0.80
C THR A 70 16.83 13.37 -0.57
N LYS A 71 17.62 13.37 -1.64
CA LYS A 71 17.13 13.35 -3.02
C LYS A 71 16.34 12.08 -3.34
N VAL A 72 15.03 12.24 -3.54
CA VAL A 72 14.13 11.15 -3.94
C VAL A 72 14.14 10.94 -5.47
N ALA A 73 13.75 9.73 -5.90
CA ALA A 73 13.73 9.35 -7.31
C ALA A 73 12.85 10.27 -8.18
N SER A 74 11.70 10.72 -7.67
CA SER A 74 10.80 11.64 -8.38
C SER A 74 11.45 13.00 -8.66
N ILE A 75 12.27 13.51 -7.74
CA ILE A 75 13.05 14.74 -7.93
C ILE A 75 14.21 14.51 -8.89
N ALA A 76 14.87 13.35 -8.84
CA ALA A 76 15.92 13.02 -9.80
C ALA A 76 15.45 12.99 -11.26
N ILE A 77 14.20 12.54 -11.50
CA ILE A 77 13.57 12.62 -12.82
C ILE A 77 13.34 14.08 -13.22
N TYR A 78 12.81 14.91 -12.31
CA TYR A 78 12.56 16.33 -12.57
C TYR A 78 13.83 17.09 -12.92
N ASP A 79 14.89 16.95 -12.12
CA ASP A 79 16.17 17.61 -12.36
C ASP A 79 16.75 17.23 -13.74
N ALA A 80 16.66 15.94 -14.12
CA ALA A 80 17.15 15.48 -15.41
C ALA A 80 16.37 16.09 -16.60
N VAL A 81 15.06 16.29 -16.44
CA VAL A 81 14.23 16.99 -17.43
C VAL A 81 14.61 18.48 -17.48
N GLU A 82 14.85 19.12 -16.34
CA GLU A 82 15.26 20.52 -16.26
C GLU A 82 16.62 20.76 -16.95
N THR A 83 17.56 19.83 -16.82
CA THR A 83 18.86 19.87 -17.52
C THR A 83 18.79 19.42 -18.99
N MET A 84 17.60 19.15 -19.53
CA MET A 84 17.38 18.60 -20.87
C MET A 84 18.04 17.24 -21.13
N ASP A 85 18.40 16.49 -20.08
CA ASP A 85 18.93 15.13 -20.18
C ASP A 85 17.78 14.11 -20.14
N TYR A 86 17.10 14.01 -21.29
CA TYR A 86 15.97 13.09 -21.45
C TYR A 86 16.40 11.62 -21.38
N ALA A 87 17.66 11.30 -21.67
CA ALA A 87 18.17 9.93 -21.59
C ALA A 87 18.23 9.46 -20.13
N ALA A 88 18.78 10.29 -19.23
CA ALA A 88 18.79 10.02 -17.80
C ALA A 88 17.36 10.03 -17.22
N ALA A 89 16.53 11.01 -17.60
CA ALA A 89 15.15 11.12 -17.12
C ALA A 89 14.33 9.85 -17.44
N ASN A 90 14.41 9.36 -18.68
CA ASN A 90 13.70 8.15 -19.09
C ASN A 90 14.20 6.90 -18.35
N SER A 91 15.52 6.81 -18.11
CA SER A 91 16.11 5.70 -17.37
C SER A 91 15.61 5.66 -15.93
N TYR A 92 15.62 6.79 -15.23
CA TYR A 92 15.10 6.89 -13.86
C TYR A 92 13.60 6.61 -13.80
N ALA A 93 12.81 7.15 -14.75
CA ALA A 93 11.38 6.90 -14.82
C ALA A 93 11.06 5.42 -15.02
N LEU A 94 11.79 4.74 -15.91
CA LEU A 94 11.59 3.31 -16.17
C LEU A 94 11.92 2.45 -14.94
N ILE A 95 13.02 2.75 -14.23
CA ILE A 95 13.39 2.05 -13.00
C ILE A 95 12.31 2.24 -11.92
N LEU A 96 11.89 3.48 -11.69
CA LEU A 96 10.87 3.79 -10.68
C LEU A 96 9.53 3.12 -11.02
N PHE A 97 9.14 3.14 -12.31
CA PHE A 97 7.97 2.46 -12.81
C PHE A 97 8.06 0.95 -12.59
N ALA A 98 9.16 0.30 -13.00
CA ALA A 98 9.35 -1.14 -12.88
C ALA A 98 9.25 -1.60 -11.42
N ILE A 99 9.92 -0.88 -10.50
CA ILE A 99 9.87 -1.19 -9.06
C ILE A 99 8.43 -1.08 -8.53
N THR A 100 7.77 0.04 -8.80
CA THR A 100 6.39 0.28 -8.32
C THR A 100 5.42 -0.73 -8.92
N PHE A 101 5.57 -1.04 -10.21
CA PHE A 101 4.75 -2.03 -10.91
C PHE A 101 4.92 -3.43 -10.30
N ILE A 102 6.16 -3.87 -10.06
CA ILE A 102 6.46 -5.17 -9.41
C ILE A 102 5.86 -5.25 -8.01
N ILE A 103 5.97 -4.18 -7.22
CA ILE A 103 5.40 -4.13 -5.87
C ILE A 103 3.88 -4.27 -5.91
N VAL A 104 3.21 -3.47 -6.74
CA VAL A 104 1.74 -3.47 -6.84
C VAL A 104 1.25 -4.80 -7.40
N ILE A 105 1.82 -5.32 -8.49
CA ILE A 105 1.40 -6.59 -9.09
C ILE A 105 1.65 -7.76 -8.12
N GLY A 106 2.76 -7.74 -7.37
CA GLY A 106 3.07 -8.75 -6.36
C GLY A 106 1.97 -8.84 -5.30
N VAL A 107 1.48 -7.70 -4.82
CA VAL A 107 0.36 -7.65 -3.86
C VAL A 107 -0.93 -8.20 -4.47
N PHE A 108 -1.25 -7.84 -5.72
CA PHE A 108 -2.43 -8.37 -6.39
C PHE A 108 -2.37 -9.90 -6.56
N ILE A 109 -1.20 -10.45 -6.89
CA ILE A 109 -0.99 -11.89 -7.03
C ILE A 109 -1.14 -12.60 -5.67
N ILE A 110 -0.52 -12.07 -4.61
CA ILE A 110 -0.61 -12.64 -3.26
C ILE A 110 -2.07 -12.61 -2.76
N ASN A 111 -2.78 -11.51 -2.98
CA ASN A 111 -4.16 -11.36 -2.55
C ASN A 111 -5.11 -12.31 -3.31
N LYS A 112 -4.92 -12.48 -4.63
CA LYS A 112 -5.69 -13.45 -5.43
C LYS A 112 -5.57 -14.89 -4.89
N ASN A 113 -4.39 -15.27 -4.41
CA ASN A 113 -4.16 -16.60 -3.82
C ASN A 113 -4.74 -16.71 -2.40
N ALA A 114 -4.77 -15.62 -1.63
CA ALA A 114 -5.37 -15.59 -0.29
C ALA A 114 -6.91 -15.65 -0.30
N VAL A 115 -7.56 -15.30 -1.42
CA VAL A 115 -9.01 -15.43 -1.62
C VAL A 115 -9.41 -16.89 -1.97
N ARG A 116 -8.44 -17.77 -2.26
CA ARG A 116 -8.72 -19.21 -2.48
C ARG A 116 -8.48 -20.02 -1.19
N SER A 117 -9.59 -20.60 -0.69
CA SER A 117 -9.79 -21.59 0.39
C SER A 117 -10.22 -21.05 1.77
N PRO A 118 -11.12 -21.74 2.52
CA PRO A 118 -11.41 -23.19 2.48
C PRO A 118 -12.91 -23.59 2.57
N PHE A 119 -13.78 -23.15 1.67
CA PHE A 119 -15.16 -23.67 1.56
C PHE A 119 -15.55 -24.01 0.11
N GLU A 120 -14.67 -24.70 -0.59
CA GLU A 120 -15.08 -25.83 -1.46
C GLU A 120 -14.96 -27.10 -0.62
#